data_AF-A0A3Q7P7U6-F1
#
_entry.id   AF-A0A3Q7P7U6-F1
#
_cell.length_a   1.000
_cell.length_b   1.000
_cell.length_c   1.000
_cell.angle_alpha   90.00
_cell.angle_beta   90.00
_cell.angle_gamma   90.00
#
_symmetry.space_group_name_H-M   'P 1'
#
loop_
_entity.id
_entity.type
_entity.pdbx_description
1 polymer ?
#
loop_
_entity_poly.entity_id
_entity_poly.type
_entity_poly.pdbx_seq_one_letter_code
_entity_poly.pdbx_strand_id
1 'polypeptide(L)'
;MKFIVLAVTVGLTLLLGVQAMPANRLSCYRKTLKDRNCHNLPEGVTDLTKMDVNVQDHFWDGKGCEMICYCNFSELLCCPKDIFFGPKISFVIPCNNH
;
A
#
# COMPACT_ATOMS: atom_id res chain seq x y z
N MET A 1 -25.71 -26.77 30.64
CA MET A 1 -26.17 -26.20 29.35
C MET A 1 -26.00 -24.68 29.27
N LYS A 2 -26.55 -23.88 30.20
CA LYS A 2 -26.41 -22.40 30.19
C LYS A 2 -24.98 -21.85 30.01
N PHE A 3 -23.99 -22.44 30.69
CA PHE A 3 -22.58 -22.01 30.61
C PHE A 3 -21.93 -22.30 29.25
N ILE A 4 -22.33 -23.39 28.59
CA ILE A 4 -21.80 -23.76 27.27
C ILE A 4 -22.32 -22.78 26.22
N VAL A 5 -23.61 -22.43 26.29
CA VAL A 5 -24.20 -21.42 25.39
C VAL A 5 -23.50 -20.07 25.58
N LEU A 6 -23.25 -19.66 26.83
CA LEU A 6 -22.55 -18.42 27.12
C LEU A 6 -21.12 -18.42 26.54
N ALA A 7 -20.36 -19.50 26.77
CA ALA A 7 -19.01 -19.64 26.23
C ALA A 7 -18.98 -19.62 24.69
N VAL A 8 -19.93 -20.29 24.04
CA VAL A 8 -20.05 -20.31 22.57
C VAL A 8 -20.39 -18.92 22.03
N THR A 9 -21.34 -18.22 22.65
CA THR A 9 -21.71 -16.85 22.20
C THR A 9 -20.57 -15.85 22.37
N VAL A 10 -19.86 -15.87 23.50
CA VAL A 10 -18.71 -14.99 23.75
C VAL A 10 -17.57 -15.31 22.78
N GLY A 11 -17.25 -16.59 22.59
CA GLY A 11 -16.22 -17.02 21.62
C GLY A 11 -16.53 -16.58 20.19
N LEU A 12 -17.80 -16.68 19.77
CA LEU A 12 -18.23 -16.26 18.43
C LEU A 12 -18.13 -14.74 18.24
N THR A 13 -18.48 -13.95 19.25
CA THR A 13 -18.37 -12.48 19.19
C THR A 13 -16.91 -12.01 19.11
N LEU A 14 -16.00 -12.69 19.81
CA LEU A 14 -14.56 -12.39 19.75
C LEU A 14 -13.98 -12.69 18.36
N LEU A 15 -14.38 -13.80 17.72
CA LEU A 15 -13.95 -14.16 16.37
C LEU A 15 -14.46 -13.17 15.31
N LEU A 16 -15.68 -12.66 15.47
CA LEU A 16 -16.25 -11.64 14.57
C LEU A 16 -15.58 -10.27 14.74
N GLY A 17 -15.06 -9.95 15.94
CA GLY A 17 -14.35 -8.70 16.22
C GLY A 17 -12.98 -8.58 15.54
N VAL A 18 -12.39 -9.68 15.06
CA VAL A 18 -11.08 -9.67 14.37
C VAL A 18 -11.19 -9.18 12.93
N GLN A 19 -12.39 -9.20 12.32
CA GLN A 19 -12.56 -8.87 10.90
C GLN A 19 -12.71 -7.36 10.60
N ALA A 20 -12.56 -6.49 11.59
CA ALA A 20 -12.68 -5.04 11.42
C ALA A 20 -11.46 -4.25 11.92
N MET A 21 -10.30 -4.90 12.11
CA MET A 21 -9.06 -4.15 12.25
C MET A 21 -8.75 -3.49 10.91
N PRO A 22 -8.68 -2.16 10.80
CA PRO A 22 -8.24 -1.54 9.58
C PRO A 22 -6.85 -2.10 9.29
N ALA A 23 -6.69 -2.77 8.14
CA ALA A 23 -5.38 -3.15 7.64
C ALA A 23 -4.50 -1.90 7.77
N ASN A 24 -3.46 -2.01 8.60
CA ASN A 24 -2.54 -0.95 9.03
C ASN A 24 -2.51 0.15 7.97
N ARG A 25 -3.27 1.25 8.12
CA ARG A 25 -3.28 2.32 7.12
C ARG A 25 -1.92 2.97 7.20
N LEU A 26 -1.00 2.45 6.40
CA LEU A 26 0.37 2.94 6.34
C LEU A 26 0.30 4.43 6.07
N SER A 27 0.88 5.26 6.94
CA SER A 27 0.96 6.69 6.67
C SER A 27 1.94 6.93 5.52
N CYS A 28 1.85 8.10 4.89
CA CYS A 28 2.89 8.51 3.94
C CYS A 28 4.26 8.56 4.62
N TYR A 29 5.31 8.16 3.91
CA TYR A 29 6.70 8.27 4.36
C TYR A 29 7.60 8.77 3.23
N ARG A 30 8.77 9.27 3.62
CA ARG A 30 9.81 9.73 2.69
C ARG A 30 11.00 8.77 2.73
N LYS A 31 11.55 8.45 1.56
CA LYS A 31 12.75 7.63 1.40
C LYS A 31 13.78 8.38 0.55
N THR A 32 14.99 8.55 1.06
CA THR A 32 16.09 9.18 0.30
C THR A 32 16.91 8.10 -0.41
N LEU A 33 17.18 8.30 -1.70
CA LEU A 33 17.96 7.35 -2.50
C LEU A 33 19.45 7.72 -2.49
N LYS A 34 20.32 6.71 -2.31
CA LYS A 34 21.78 6.90 -2.25
C LYS A 34 22.36 7.45 -3.56
N ASP A 35 21.82 7.05 -4.72
CA ASP A 35 22.34 7.39 -6.05
C ASP A 35 21.72 8.65 -6.70
N ARG A 36 21.09 9.49 -5.86
CA ARG A 36 20.73 10.90 -6.15
C ARG A 36 19.70 11.15 -7.25
N ASN A 37 19.25 10.17 -8.01
CA ASN A 37 18.22 10.41 -9.02
C ASN A 37 17.25 9.22 -9.21
N CYS A 38 16.00 9.32 -8.71
CA CYS A 38 14.96 8.32 -8.94
C CYS A 38 14.48 8.22 -10.40
N HIS A 39 14.76 9.22 -11.24
CA HIS A 39 14.36 9.18 -12.66
C HIS A 39 15.17 8.14 -13.45
N ASN A 40 16.38 7.80 -12.98
CA ASN A 40 17.28 6.84 -13.61
C ASN A 40 17.42 5.55 -12.77
N LEU A 41 16.40 5.19 -11.98
CA LEU A 41 16.43 3.95 -11.21
C LEU A 41 16.69 2.77 -12.16
N PRO A 42 17.78 2.00 -11.96
CA PRO A 42 17.98 0.73 -12.65
C PRO A 42 16.78 -0.18 -12.39
N GLU A 43 16.34 -0.92 -13.41
CA GLU A 43 15.40 -2.02 -13.22
C GLU A 43 15.93 -2.94 -12.10
N GLY A 44 15.13 -3.16 -11.05
CA GLY A 44 15.51 -4.02 -9.92
C GLY A 44 16.08 -3.32 -8.69
N VAL A 45 16.14 -1.98 -8.63
CA VAL A 45 16.44 -1.28 -7.36
C VAL A 45 15.20 -1.26 -6.47
N THR A 46 15.20 -2.17 -5.48
CA THR A 46 14.28 -2.27 -4.33
C THR A 46 12.80 -2.34 -4.68
N ASP A 47 12.24 -3.49 -5.09
CA ASP A 47 10.80 -3.75 -5.26
C ASP A 47 9.94 -2.62 -5.89
N LEU A 48 10.56 -1.66 -6.58
CA LEU A 48 9.93 -0.47 -7.13
C LEU A 48 9.62 -0.76 -8.58
N THR A 49 8.34 -0.83 -8.91
CA THR A 49 7.86 -1.09 -10.27
C THR A 49 7.31 0.21 -10.84
N LYS A 50 7.82 0.67 -11.98
CA LYS A 50 7.26 1.87 -12.65
C LYS A 50 5.77 1.68 -12.91
N MET A 51 4.98 2.71 -12.60
CA MET A 51 3.61 2.75 -13.05
C MET A 51 3.58 2.89 -14.59
N ASP A 52 2.47 2.46 -15.20
CA ASP A 52 2.25 2.48 -16.65
C ASP A 52 2.71 3.79 -17.31
N VAL A 53 3.04 3.75 -18.61
CA VAL A 53 3.76 4.75 -19.41
C VAL A 53 3.18 6.17 -19.30
N ASN A 54 1.91 6.30 -18.95
CA ASN A 54 1.21 7.58 -18.84
C ASN A 54 1.32 8.29 -17.48
N VAL A 55 1.88 7.64 -16.43
CA VAL A 55 2.03 8.25 -15.11
C VAL A 55 3.51 8.42 -14.80
N GLN A 56 4.08 9.54 -15.24
CA GLN A 56 5.49 9.86 -15.07
C GLN A 56 5.87 9.97 -13.59
N ASP A 57 7.08 9.55 -13.25
CA ASP A 57 7.68 9.69 -11.91
C ASP A 57 6.95 8.96 -10.77
N HIS A 58 6.02 8.06 -11.08
CA HIS A 58 5.32 7.25 -10.09
C HIS A 58 5.71 5.77 -10.18
N PHE A 59 5.81 5.14 -9.00
CA PHE A 59 6.28 3.77 -8.83
C PHE A 59 5.39 3.06 -7.80
N TRP A 60 5.10 1.78 -8.03
CA TRP A 60 4.60 0.88 -7.00
C TRP A 60 5.75 0.43 -6.11
N ASP A 61 5.56 0.41 -4.78
CA ASP A 61 6.54 -0.10 -3.82
C ASP A 61 6.08 -1.46 -3.27
N GLY A 62 6.88 -2.50 -3.48
CA GLY A 62 6.59 -3.85 -2.99
C GLY A 62 5.78 -4.71 -3.96
N LYS A 63 5.24 -5.80 -3.40
CA LYS A 63 4.31 -6.71 -4.08
C LYS A 63 2.89 -6.37 -3.66
N GLY A 64 2.01 -6.15 -4.64
CA GLY A 64 0.65 -5.69 -4.42
C GLY A 64 0.59 -4.17 -4.46
N CYS A 65 -0.21 -3.65 -5.40
CA CYS A 65 -0.37 -2.24 -5.71
C CYS A 65 -1.08 -1.43 -4.61
N GLU A 66 -0.53 -1.47 -3.42
CA GLU A 66 -1.04 -0.85 -2.19
C GLU A 66 -0.34 0.49 -1.95
N MET A 67 0.97 0.56 -2.24
CA MET A 67 1.82 1.72 -1.97
C MET A 67 2.34 2.33 -3.27
N ILE A 68 2.17 3.64 -3.41
CA ILE A 68 2.65 4.42 -4.57
C ILE A 68 3.65 5.45 -4.09
N CYS A 69 4.80 5.50 -4.76
CA CYS A 69 5.86 6.46 -4.53
C CYS A 69 5.94 7.45 -5.68
N TYR A 70 5.99 8.74 -5.36
CA TYR A 70 6.35 9.81 -6.29
C TYR A 70 7.83 10.16 -6.15
N CYS A 71 8.53 10.22 -7.28
CA CYS A 71 9.90 10.66 -7.38
C CYS A 71 10.01 12.18 -7.41
N ASN A 72 10.74 12.73 -6.44
CA ASN A 72 11.21 14.09 -6.45
C ASN A 72 12.74 14.09 -6.37
N PHE A 73 13.39 13.98 -7.53
CA PHE A 73 14.84 13.99 -7.68
C PHE A 73 15.57 12.89 -6.90
N SER A 74 16.07 13.16 -5.69
CA SER A 74 16.78 12.18 -4.85
C SER A 74 15.89 11.54 -3.77
N GLU A 75 14.61 11.88 -3.75
CA GLU A 75 13.67 11.46 -2.72
C GLU A 75 12.42 10.82 -3.32
N LEU A 76 11.87 9.83 -2.61
CA LEU A 76 10.59 9.21 -2.89
C LEU A 76 9.61 9.57 -1.77
N LEU A 77 8.43 10.05 -2.14
CA LEU A 77 7.28 10.20 -1.24
C LEU A 77 6.33 9.05 -1.51
N CYS A 78 6.23 8.12 -0.57
CA CYS A 78 5.42 6.91 -0.69
C CYS A 78 4.19 7.00 0.19
N CYS A 79 3.02 6.70 -0.35
CA CYS A 79 1.74 6.73 0.35
C CYS A 79 0.86 5.56 -0.11
N PRO A 80 -0.14 5.15 0.70
CA PRO A 80 -1.19 4.27 0.22
C PRO A 80 -1.92 4.87 -0.97
N LYS A 81 -2.30 4.00 -1.90
CA LYS A 81 -2.98 4.38 -3.15
C LYS A 81 -4.24 5.22 -2.91
N ASP A 82 -5.01 4.91 -1.87
CA ASP A 82 -6.26 5.60 -1.51
C ASP A 82 -6.02 6.99 -0.91
N ILE A 83 -4.86 7.19 -0.28
CA ILE A 83 -4.42 8.47 0.26
C ILE A 83 -3.82 9.34 -0.85
N PHE A 84 -2.97 8.76 -1.69
CA PHE A 84 -2.23 9.50 -2.71
C PHE A 84 -3.15 10.07 -3.80
N PHE A 85 -4.05 9.26 -4.35
CA PHE A 85 -4.97 9.67 -5.43
C PHE A 85 -6.35 10.11 -4.93
N GLY A 86 -6.63 9.88 -3.65
CA GLY A 86 -7.97 9.98 -3.10
C GLY A 86 -8.87 8.80 -3.53
N PRO A 87 -10.03 8.63 -2.86
CA PRO A 87 -10.87 7.43 -3.01
C PRO A 87 -11.52 7.28 -4.40
N LYS A 88 -11.62 8.35 -5.19
CA LYS A 88 -12.27 8.32 -6.52
C LYS A 88 -11.35 7.83 -7.63
N ILE A 89 -10.05 8.16 -7.54
CA ILE A 89 -9.08 7.91 -8.61
C ILE A 89 -8.31 6.61 -8.33
N SER A 90 -8.10 6.25 -7.06
CA SER A 90 -7.41 5.03 -6.64
C SER A 90 -7.96 3.73 -7.26
N PHE A 91 -9.25 3.66 -7.60
CA PHE A 91 -9.89 2.47 -8.17
C PHE A 91 -9.52 2.21 -9.63
N VAL A 92 -9.22 3.25 -10.41
CA VAL A 92 -8.98 3.14 -11.86
C VAL A 92 -7.52 2.94 -12.23
N ILE A 93 -6.62 2.94 -11.25
CA ILE A 93 -5.19 2.80 -11.50
C ILE A 93 -4.86 1.33 -11.75
N PRO A 94 -4.34 0.98 -12.94
CA PRO A 94 -4.03 -0.39 -13.30
C PRO A 94 -2.89 -0.93 -12.42
N CYS A 95 -3.05 -2.18 -11.99
CA CYS A 95 -2.07 -2.94 -11.25
C CYS A 95 -1.68 -4.16 -12.08
N ASN A 96 -0.54 -4.10 -12.76
CA ASN A 96 0.03 -5.30 -13.39
C ASN A 96 0.76 -6.10 -12.32
N ASN A 97 0.03 -6.97 -11.62
CA ASN A 97 0.62 -8.05 -10.84
C ASN A 97 1.06 -9.15 -11.82
N HIS A 98 2.24 -9.01 -12.41
CA HIS A 98 2.92 -10.13 -13.08
C HIS A 98 3.82 -10.85 -12.08
#